data_AF-A0A3D2FAL9-F1
#
_entry.id   AF-A0A3D2FAL9-F1
#
_cell.length_a   1.000
_cell.length_b   1.000
_cell.length_c   1.000
_cell.angle_alpha   90.00
_cell.angle_beta   90.00
_cell.angle_gamma   90.00
#
_symmetry.space_group_name_H-M   'P 1'
#
loop_
_entity.id
_entity.type
_entity.pdbx_description
1 polymer ?
#
loop_
_entity_poly.entity_id
_entity_poly.type
_entity_poly.pdbx_seq_one_letter_code
_entity_poly.pdbx_strand_id
1 'polypeptide(L)'
;TTALKRAHDRLPSDLAASWIWWDMPEPAKREMRFADVIEDKPQCVKWHTAAETRALLSMMSDVNLAKVETAKAAGVRMVGGLYKRTRLHHGIKVQRAEVRFDDIAGCLRTPGGGSSRQLILVVEGDKIRSRLLSVRETARLMGLPDSYVLPKVYNEAYHLTGDGVAVPVVSYIAKQILEPNLVAMRSALDQSTEKAK
;
A
#
# COMPACT_ATOMS: atom_id res chain seq x y z
N THR A 1 7.00 -21.02 2.32
CA THR A 1 7.76 -20.65 3.54
C THR A 1 7.74 -21.79 4.54
N THR A 2 8.65 -21.83 5.53
CA THR A 2 8.68 -22.88 6.57
C THR A 2 7.38 -22.96 7.38
N ALA A 3 6.75 -21.81 7.66
CA ALA A 3 5.47 -21.75 8.34
C ALA A 3 4.34 -22.44 7.55
N LEU A 4 4.29 -22.22 6.23
CA LEU A 4 3.29 -22.84 5.37
C LEU A 4 3.48 -24.36 5.28
N LYS A 5 4.71 -24.84 5.18
CA LYS A 5 5.02 -26.29 5.21
C LYS A 5 4.56 -26.93 6.52
N ARG A 6 4.88 -26.32 7.67
CA ARG A 6 4.42 -26.81 8.98
C ARG A 6 2.89 -26.80 9.13
N ALA A 7 2.20 -25.83 8.52
CA ALA A 7 0.73 -25.81 8.53
C ALA A 7 0.16 -26.96 7.70
N HIS A 8 0.73 -27.19 6.51
CA HIS A 8 0.37 -28.32 5.65
C HIS A 8 0.61 -29.67 6.34
N ASP A 9 1.76 -29.86 7.00
CA ASP A 9 2.11 -31.11 7.68
C ASP A 9 1.18 -31.46 8.85
N ARG A 10 0.38 -30.50 9.32
CA ARG A 10 -0.61 -30.68 10.38
C ARG A 10 -2.02 -30.93 9.85
N LEU A 11 -2.22 -30.90 8.54
CA LEU A 11 -3.52 -31.18 7.95
C LEU A 11 -3.87 -32.67 8.10
N PRO A 12 -5.15 -33.00 8.34
CA PRO A 12 -5.69 -34.33 8.08
C PRO A 12 -5.30 -34.83 6.67
N SER A 13 -5.12 -36.14 6.52
CA SER A 13 -4.56 -36.75 5.31
C SER A 13 -5.40 -36.49 4.06
N ASP A 14 -6.72 -36.43 4.20
CA ASP A 14 -7.68 -36.10 3.15
C ASP A 14 -7.53 -34.66 2.64
N LEU A 15 -7.32 -33.70 3.56
CA LEU A 15 -7.09 -32.30 3.21
C LEU A 15 -5.70 -32.08 2.62
N ALA A 16 -4.68 -32.76 3.16
CA ALA A 16 -3.31 -32.70 2.62
C ALA A 16 -3.25 -33.25 1.19
N ALA A 17 -3.98 -34.33 0.89
CA ALA A 17 -4.05 -34.90 -0.45
C ALA A 17 -4.73 -33.97 -1.48
N SER A 18 -5.59 -33.05 -1.02
CA SER A 18 -6.27 -32.07 -1.86
C SER A 18 -5.53 -30.75 -2.00
N TRP A 19 -4.38 -30.60 -1.33
CA TRP A 19 -3.62 -29.36 -1.33
C TRP A 19 -2.87 -29.15 -2.65
N ILE A 20 -3.01 -27.95 -3.22
CA ILE A 20 -2.31 -27.57 -4.45
C ILE A 20 -1.19 -26.59 -4.11
N TRP A 21 0.03 -27.00 -4.40
CA TRP A 21 1.21 -26.12 -4.37
C TRP A 21 1.31 -25.38 -5.70
N TRP A 22 0.67 -24.21 -5.77
CA TRP A 22 0.78 -23.34 -6.93
C TRP A 22 2.22 -22.88 -7.12
N ASP A 23 2.75 -23.09 -8.32
CA ASP A 23 4.02 -22.52 -8.76
C ASP A 23 3.75 -21.22 -9.53
N MET A 24 4.48 -20.18 -9.19
CA MET A 24 4.35 -18.87 -9.81
C MET A 24 5.74 -18.24 -9.92
N PRO A 25 6.13 -17.75 -11.10
CA PRO A 25 7.39 -17.03 -11.24
C PRO A 25 7.45 -15.83 -10.31
N GLU A 26 8.64 -15.45 -9.86
CA GLU A 26 8.82 -14.23 -9.09
C GLU A 26 8.45 -13.00 -9.95
N PRO A 27 7.59 -12.09 -9.48
CA PRO A 27 7.24 -10.90 -10.24
C PRO A 27 8.46 -9.99 -10.39
N ALA A 28 8.47 -9.21 -11.48
CA ALA A 28 9.51 -8.21 -11.70
C ALA A 28 9.59 -7.21 -10.53
N LYS A 29 10.80 -6.71 -10.27
CA LYS A 29 11.01 -5.70 -9.23
C LYS A 29 10.21 -4.44 -9.55
N ARG A 30 9.65 -3.82 -8.51
CA ARG A 30 8.96 -2.53 -8.62
C ARG A 30 9.96 -1.44 -9.02
N GLU A 31 9.65 -0.72 -10.09
CA GLU A 31 10.46 0.42 -10.56
C GLU A 31 9.98 1.77 -9.98
N MET A 32 8.67 1.90 -9.72
CA MET A 32 8.07 3.12 -9.19
C MET A 32 8.48 3.37 -7.74
N ARG A 33 8.94 4.58 -7.45
CA ARG A 33 9.20 5.04 -6.08
C ARG A 33 7.96 5.66 -5.47
N PHE A 34 7.85 5.66 -4.16
CA PHE A 34 6.78 6.34 -3.46
C PHE A 34 6.77 7.84 -3.77
N ALA A 35 7.95 8.45 -3.93
CA ALA A 35 8.06 9.85 -4.32
C ALA A 35 7.43 10.16 -5.70
N ASP A 36 7.46 9.20 -6.63
CA ASP A 36 6.94 9.37 -8.00
C ASP A 36 5.41 9.38 -8.03
N VAL A 37 4.75 8.86 -6.98
CA VAL A 37 3.30 8.86 -6.85
C VAL A 37 2.76 10.24 -6.40
N ILE A 38 3.57 10.99 -5.65
CA ILE A 38 3.14 12.18 -4.91
C ILE A 38 2.97 13.41 -5.81
N GLU A 39 1.76 13.94 -5.84
CA GLU A 39 1.36 15.17 -6.52
C GLU A 39 1.86 16.42 -5.79
N ASP A 40 2.46 17.35 -6.53
CA ASP A 40 2.85 18.63 -5.96
C ASP A 40 1.65 19.57 -5.76
N LYS A 41 0.62 19.43 -6.61
CA LYS A 41 -0.61 20.24 -6.61
C LYS A 41 -1.86 19.34 -6.56
N PRO A 42 -2.11 18.64 -5.45
CA PRO A 42 -3.30 17.77 -5.32
C PRO A 42 -4.58 18.60 -5.31
N GLN A 43 -5.65 18.08 -5.93
CA GLN A 43 -6.93 18.79 -6.03
C GLN A 43 -7.82 18.65 -4.80
N CYS A 44 -7.77 17.51 -4.11
CA CYS A 44 -8.73 17.15 -3.06
C CYS A 44 -8.20 17.31 -1.62
N VAL A 45 -6.91 17.65 -1.45
CA VAL A 45 -6.27 17.85 -0.14
C VAL A 45 -5.39 19.09 -0.21
N LYS A 46 -5.28 19.80 0.92
CA LYS A 46 -4.39 20.95 1.04
C LYS A 46 -3.07 20.53 1.67
N TRP A 47 -1.99 21.18 1.26
CA TRP A 47 -0.77 21.18 2.06
C TRP A 47 -1.06 21.78 3.43
N HIS A 48 -0.56 21.14 4.48
CA HIS A 48 -0.60 21.72 5.81
C HIS A 48 0.20 23.02 5.85
N THR A 49 -0.23 23.93 6.72
CA THR A 49 0.52 25.11 7.09
C THR A 49 1.85 24.73 7.74
N ALA A 50 2.76 25.71 7.82
CA ALA A 50 4.02 25.51 8.53
C ALA A 50 3.81 25.20 10.02
N ALA A 51 2.78 25.78 10.65
CA ALA A 51 2.44 25.52 12.05
C ALA A 51 1.96 24.07 12.26
N GLU A 52 1.07 23.58 11.40
CA GLU A 52 0.60 22.19 11.44
C GLU A 52 1.74 21.20 11.19
N THR A 53 2.64 21.48 10.23
CA THR A 53 3.81 20.63 9.99
C THR A 53 4.75 20.62 11.20
N ARG A 54 5.00 21.77 11.82
CA ARG A 54 5.80 21.85 13.07
C ARG A 54 5.14 21.08 14.21
N ALA A 55 3.83 21.12 14.35
CA ALA A 55 3.10 20.34 15.35
C ALA A 55 3.23 18.82 15.11
N LEU A 56 3.31 18.37 13.86
CA LEU A 56 3.62 16.97 13.55
C LEU A 56 5.05 16.60 13.96
N LEU A 57 6.03 17.46 13.65
CA LEU A 57 7.43 17.25 14.02
C LEU A 57 7.61 17.24 15.55
N SER A 58 6.93 18.11 16.29
CA SER A 58 7.03 18.16 17.76
C SER A 58 6.44 16.92 18.45
N MET A 59 5.64 16.12 17.75
CA MET A 59 5.15 14.84 18.26
C MET A 59 6.13 13.68 17.99
N MET A 60 7.19 13.88 17.23
CA MET A 60 8.17 12.84 16.93
C MET A 60 9.04 12.54 18.15
N SER A 61 9.49 11.30 18.27
CA SER A 61 10.63 10.95 19.13
C SER A 61 11.94 11.34 18.47
N ASP A 62 13.03 11.39 19.24
CA ASP A 62 14.38 11.68 18.72
C ASP A 62 14.77 10.75 17.57
N VAL A 63 14.40 9.48 17.65
CA VAL A 63 14.61 8.50 16.58
C VAL A 63 13.92 8.91 15.28
N ASN A 64 12.71 9.46 15.35
CA ASN A 64 11.98 9.89 14.16
C ASN A 64 12.48 11.25 13.66
N LEU A 65 12.87 12.16 14.55
CA LEU A 65 13.52 13.42 14.16
C LEU A 65 14.85 13.16 13.45
N ALA A 66 15.67 12.22 13.95
CA ALA A 66 16.92 11.83 13.30
C ALA A 66 16.72 11.30 11.86
N LYS A 67 15.61 10.58 11.60
CA LYS A 67 15.25 10.17 10.23
C LYS A 67 14.94 11.38 9.34
N VAL A 68 14.24 12.39 9.88
CA VAL A 68 13.96 13.63 9.15
C VAL A 68 15.26 14.38 8.86
N GLU A 69 16.17 14.50 9.81
CA GLU A 69 17.48 15.13 9.59
C GLU A 69 18.30 14.40 8.54
N THR A 70 18.28 13.05 8.55
CA THR A 70 18.90 12.24 7.50
C THR A 70 18.28 12.53 6.12
N ALA A 71 16.95 12.65 6.06
CA ALA A 71 16.24 12.97 4.83
C ALA A 71 16.55 14.40 4.32
N LYS A 72 16.75 15.38 5.21
CA LYS A 72 17.19 16.74 4.84
C LYS A 72 18.60 16.70 4.23
N ALA A 73 19.51 15.94 4.85
CA ALA A 73 20.89 15.80 4.41
C ALA A 73 21.06 15.00 3.10
N ALA A 74 20.03 14.28 2.64
CA ALA A 74 20.11 13.44 1.45
C ALA A 74 20.30 14.23 0.14
N GLY A 75 20.02 15.54 0.12
CA GLY A 75 20.18 16.39 -1.06
C GLY A 75 19.20 16.11 -2.20
N VAL A 76 18.22 15.23 -1.99
CA VAL A 76 17.17 14.85 -2.95
C VAL A 76 15.79 14.92 -2.28
N ARG A 77 14.72 14.99 -3.08
CA ARG A 77 13.34 14.97 -2.58
C ARG A 77 13.02 13.61 -1.94
N MET A 78 12.79 13.61 -0.63
CA MET A 78 12.45 12.43 0.16
C MET A 78 10.98 12.48 0.57
N VAL A 79 10.25 11.40 0.31
CA VAL A 79 8.85 11.24 0.73
C VAL A 79 8.75 10.12 1.74
N GLY A 80 8.21 10.44 2.92
CA GLY A 80 8.00 9.48 4.00
C GLY A 80 6.53 9.30 4.34
N GLY A 81 6.14 8.06 4.61
CA GLY A 81 4.86 7.76 5.24
C GLY A 81 4.90 8.16 6.72
N LEU A 82 3.86 8.86 7.19
CA LEU A 82 3.74 9.36 8.56
C LEU A 82 2.49 8.78 9.25
N TYR A 83 2.66 8.27 10.46
CA TYR A 83 1.56 7.74 11.28
C TYR A 83 1.47 8.44 12.63
N LYS A 84 0.26 8.81 13.03
CA LYS A 84 -0.03 9.20 14.42
C LYS A 84 -0.38 7.94 15.21
N ARG A 85 0.46 7.58 16.17
CA ARG A 85 0.27 6.39 17.01
C ARG A 85 0.29 6.77 18.47
N THR A 86 -0.66 6.22 19.23
CA THR A 86 -0.64 6.34 20.68
C THR A 86 0.41 5.40 21.25
N ARG A 87 1.28 5.93 22.10
CA ARG A 87 2.33 5.22 22.81
C ARG A 87 2.18 5.46 24.31
N LEU A 88 2.60 4.48 25.10
CA LEU A 88 2.71 4.66 26.55
C LEU A 88 4.07 5.29 26.84
N HIS A 89 4.09 6.40 27.57
CA HIS A 89 5.30 7.08 28.00
C HIS A 89 5.16 7.40 29.48
N HIS A 90 5.98 6.77 30.33
CA HIS A 90 5.86 6.83 31.80
C HIS A 90 4.44 6.58 32.30
N GLY A 91 3.76 5.55 31.76
CA GLY A 91 2.38 5.22 32.15
C GLY A 91 1.29 6.09 31.52
N ILE A 92 1.65 7.18 30.84
CA ILE A 92 0.70 8.12 30.20
C ILE A 92 0.58 7.81 28.72
N LYS A 93 -0.65 7.78 28.20
CA LYS A 93 -0.92 7.64 26.76
C LYS A 93 -0.62 8.97 26.07
N VAL A 94 0.37 8.97 25.18
CA VAL A 94 0.78 10.14 24.39
C VAL A 94 0.73 9.81 22.92
N GLN A 95 0.21 10.72 22.10
CA GLN A 95 0.26 10.57 20.65
C GLN A 95 1.66 10.94 20.13
N ARG A 96 2.24 10.07 19.31
CA ARG A 96 3.53 10.27 18.63
C ARG A 96 3.35 10.22 17.13
N ALA A 97 4.13 11.03 16.43
CA ALA A 97 4.26 10.97 14.99
C ALA A 97 5.47 10.08 14.64
N GLU A 98 5.24 9.03 13.86
CA GLU A 98 6.28 8.09 13.43
C GLU A 98 6.41 8.15 11.91
N VAL A 99 7.62 8.42 11.41
CA VAL A 99 7.92 8.56 9.99
C VAL A 99 8.76 7.40 9.48
N ARG A 100 8.53 7.04 8.22
CA ARG A 100 9.27 6.00 7.51
C ARG A 100 9.64 6.48 6.11
N PHE A 101 10.93 6.49 5.81
CA PHE A 101 11.51 6.85 4.51
C PHE A 101 12.10 5.60 3.84
N ASP A 102 11.28 4.55 3.69
CA ASP A 102 11.65 3.27 3.08
C ASP A 102 11.08 3.09 1.67
N ASP A 103 10.60 4.20 1.07
CA ASP A 103 9.99 4.21 -0.26
C ASP A 103 8.73 3.33 -0.39
N ILE A 104 8.06 3.06 0.73
CA ILE A 104 6.84 2.25 0.80
C ILE A 104 5.74 3.05 1.49
N ALA A 105 4.57 3.12 0.86
CA ALA A 105 3.38 3.71 1.48
C ALA A 105 2.84 2.83 2.62
N GLY A 106 2.00 3.38 3.47
CA GLY A 106 1.21 2.54 4.38
C GLY A 106 0.21 1.68 3.63
N CYS A 107 -0.20 0.60 4.29
CA CYS A 107 -1.41 -0.09 3.89
C CYS A 107 -2.57 0.91 3.91
N LEU A 108 -3.17 1.12 2.74
CA LEU A 108 -4.39 1.90 2.59
C LEU A 108 -5.52 1.19 3.32
N ARG A 109 -6.41 1.95 3.93
CA ARG A 109 -7.49 1.42 4.76
C ARG A 109 -8.76 2.17 4.46
N THR A 110 -9.88 1.48 4.64
CA THR A 110 -11.18 2.13 4.64
C THR A 110 -11.23 3.21 5.74
N PRO A 111 -11.80 4.38 5.44
CA PRO A 111 -11.81 5.49 6.38
C PRO A 111 -12.80 5.23 7.52
N GLY A 112 -12.30 4.82 8.69
CA GLY A 112 -13.08 4.64 9.94
C GLY A 112 -12.78 5.68 11.03
N GLY A 113 -11.78 6.55 10.83
CA GLY A 113 -11.35 7.57 11.79
C GLY A 113 -10.06 8.28 11.38
N GLY A 114 -9.64 9.32 12.11
CA GLY A 114 -8.49 10.16 11.71
C GLY A 114 -7.18 9.41 11.41
N SER A 115 -6.89 8.35 12.18
CA SER A 115 -5.66 7.54 12.02
C SER A 115 -5.70 6.54 10.87
N SER A 116 -6.87 6.35 10.22
CA SER A 116 -7.00 5.48 9.05
C SER A 116 -6.46 6.11 7.77
N ARG A 117 -6.26 7.44 7.77
CA ARG A 117 -5.76 8.18 6.62
C ARG A 117 -4.24 8.33 6.70
N GLN A 118 -3.57 8.07 5.59
CA GLN A 118 -2.13 8.19 5.50
C GLN A 118 -1.73 9.67 5.40
N LEU A 119 -0.90 10.11 6.35
CA LEU A 119 -0.15 11.37 6.23
C LEU A 119 1.17 11.10 5.51
N ILE A 120 1.65 12.09 4.78
CA ILE A 120 2.99 12.09 4.20
C ILE A 120 3.80 13.28 4.72
N LEU A 121 5.10 13.08 4.78
CA LEU A 121 6.09 14.12 4.99
C LEU A 121 6.98 14.19 3.75
N VAL A 122 7.08 15.37 3.16
CA VAL A 122 7.95 15.64 2.01
C VAL A 122 9.07 16.55 2.47
N VAL A 123 10.30 16.09 2.28
CA VAL A 123 11.54 16.75 2.71
C VAL A 123 12.39 17.06 1.49
N GLU A 124 12.73 18.33 1.32
CA GLU A 124 13.55 18.87 0.22
C GLU A 124 14.59 19.82 0.82
N GLY A 125 15.74 19.29 1.25
CA GLY A 125 16.67 20.04 2.11
C GLY A 125 15.96 20.51 3.37
N ASP A 126 16.10 21.79 3.72
CA ASP A 126 15.43 22.37 4.90
C ASP A 126 13.91 22.59 4.74
N LYS A 127 13.38 22.42 3.52
CA LYS A 127 11.95 22.58 3.27
C LYS A 127 11.21 21.29 3.60
N ILE A 128 10.48 21.31 4.72
CA ILE A 128 9.64 20.20 5.16
C ILE A 128 8.17 20.60 5.01
N ARG A 129 7.40 19.76 4.31
CA ARG A 129 5.95 19.92 4.13
C ARG A 129 5.22 18.64 4.49
N SER A 130 3.97 18.76 4.94
CA SER A 130 3.13 17.60 5.25
C SER A 130 1.72 17.77 4.71
N ARG A 131 1.03 16.65 4.49
CA ARG A 131 -0.41 16.58 4.17
C ARG A 131 -0.92 15.15 4.22
N LEU A 132 -2.21 14.96 4.02
CA LEU A 132 -2.79 13.65 3.68
C LEU A 132 -2.46 13.26 2.24
N LEU A 133 -2.46 11.96 1.95
CA LEU A 133 -2.51 11.47 0.56
C LEU A 133 -3.79 11.94 -0.13
N SER A 134 -3.66 12.31 -1.40
CA SER A 134 -4.79 12.60 -2.28
C SER A 134 -5.48 11.31 -2.73
N VAL A 135 -6.73 11.41 -3.19
CA VAL A 135 -7.46 10.25 -3.72
C VAL A 135 -6.83 9.68 -5.00
N ARG A 136 -6.18 10.54 -5.80
CA ARG A 136 -5.46 10.10 -7.00
C ARG A 136 -4.20 9.33 -6.62
N GLU A 137 -3.49 9.78 -5.59
CA GLU A 137 -2.30 9.08 -5.09
C GLU A 137 -2.66 7.70 -4.53
N THR A 138 -3.77 7.58 -3.78
CA THR A 138 -4.21 6.26 -3.31
C THR A 138 -4.57 5.34 -4.47
N ALA A 139 -5.22 5.87 -5.52
CA ALA A 139 -5.52 5.10 -6.72
C ALA A 139 -4.26 4.60 -7.44
N ARG A 140 -3.25 5.48 -7.62
CA ARG A 140 -1.95 5.11 -8.21
C ARG A 140 -1.22 4.06 -7.38
N LEU A 141 -1.25 4.14 -6.05
CA LEU A 141 -0.69 3.12 -5.16
C LEU A 141 -1.38 1.76 -5.33
N MET A 142 -2.67 1.75 -5.65
CA MET A 142 -3.41 0.53 -5.98
C MET A 142 -3.21 0.07 -7.44
N GLY A 143 -2.40 0.80 -8.23
CA GLY A 143 -2.11 0.53 -9.63
C GLY A 143 -3.25 0.91 -10.60
N LEU A 144 -4.17 1.77 -10.17
CA LEU A 144 -5.21 2.32 -11.05
C LEU A 144 -4.61 3.42 -11.93
N PRO A 145 -4.91 3.42 -13.25
CA PRO A 145 -4.42 4.46 -14.15
C PRO A 145 -5.06 5.82 -13.85
N ASP A 146 -4.43 6.90 -14.31
CA ASP A 146 -4.93 8.27 -14.14
C ASP A 146 -6.28 8.50 -14.84
N SER A 147 -6.59 7.71 -15.87
CA SER A 147 -7.89 7.70 -16.54
C SER A 147 -9.01 7.05 -15.74
N TYR A 148 -8.71 6.31 -14.66
CA TYR A 148 -9.72 5.69 -13.82
C TYR A 148 -10.56 6.76 -13.12
N VAL A 149 -11.88 6.71 -13.30
CA VAL A 149 -12.82 7.68 -12.73
C VAL A 149 -13.04 7.35 -11.24
N LEU A 150 -12.54 8.23 -10.36
CA LEU A 150 -12.72 8.09 -8.93
C LEU A 150 -14.03 8.77 -8.47
N PRO A 151 -14.66 8.29 -7.38
CA PRO A 151 -15.72 9.02 -6.72
C PRO A 151 -15.32 10.47 -6.42
N LYS A 152 -16.24 11.41 -6.62
CA LYS A 152 -15.98 12.84 -6.36
C LYS A 152 -15.81 13.11 -4.86
N VAL A 153 -16.49 12.33 -4.02
CA VAL A 153 -16.44 12.46 -2.57
C VAL A 153 -15.16 11.82 -2.06
N TYR A 154 -14.34 12.60 -1.36
CA TYR A 154 -13.02 12.16 -0.87
C TYR A 154 -13.09 10.83 -0.10
N ASN A 155 -14.03 10.70 0.84
CA ASN A 155 -14.14 9.49 1.67
C ASN A 155 -14.58 8.26 0.87
N GLU A 156 -15.43 8.41 -0.15
CA GLU A 156 -15.85 7.29 -1.00
C GLU A 156 -14.68 6.77 -1.83
N ALA A 157 -13.88 7.67 -2.41
CA ALA A 157 -12.68 7.29 -3.15
C ALA A 157 -11.62 6.64 -2.24
N TYR A 158 -11.48 7.12 -1.00
CA TYR A 158 -10.61 6.50 0.00
C TYR A 158 -11.13 5.12 0.43
N HIS A 159 -12.45 4.95 0.55
CA HIS A 159 -13.05 3.66 0.85
C HIS A 159 -12.78 2.66 -0.29
N LEU A 160 -13.03 3.06 -1.54
CA LEU A 160 -12.74 2.25 -2.73
C LEU A 160 -11.28 1.77 -2.75
N THR A 161 -10.35 2.70 -2.57
CA THR A 161 -8.91 2.39 -2.66
C THR A 161 -8.37 1.69 -1.40
N GLY A 162 -9.05 1.81 -0.26
CA GLY A 162 -8.69 1.17 0.99
C GLY A 162 -9.29 -0.22 1.21
N ASP A 163 -10.42 -0.53 0.56
CA ASP A 163 -11.09 -1.84 0.58
C ASP A 163 -10.67 -2.73 -0.61
N GLY A 164 -10.22 -2.10 -1.69
CA GLY A 164 -9.82 -2.79 -2.91
C GLY A 164 -8.52 -3.59 -2.78
N VAL A 165 -8.20 -4.29 -3.87
CA VAL A 165 -6.97 -5.06 -4.05
C VAL A 165 -6.06 -4.38 -5.07
N ALA A 166 -4.75 -4.48 -4.89
CA ALA A 166 -3.79 -3.86 -5.81
C ALA A 166 -3.85 -4.52 -7.19
N VAL A 167 -4.17 -3.73 -8.22
CA VAL A 167 -4.35 -4.19 -9.61
C VAL A 167 -3.15 -5.01 -10.09
N PRO A 168 -1.88 -4.58 -9.93
CA PRO A 168 -0.74 -5.33 -10.45
C PRO A 168 -0.61 -6.73 -9.85
N VAL A 169 -1.01 -6.90 -8.58
CA VAL A 169 -0.98 -8.21 -7.90
C VAL A 169 -2.04 -9.12 -8.49
N VAL A 170 -3.28 -8.64 -8.61
CA VAL A 170 -4.39 -9.44 -9.15
C VAL A 170 -4.14 -9.79 -10.61
N SER A 171 -3.68 -8.83 -11.42
CA SER A 171 -3.33 -9.08 -12.82
C SER A 171 -2.21 -10.11 -12.95
N TYR A 172 -1.22 -10.09 -12.06
CA TYR A 172 -0.15 -11.08 -12.07
C TYR A 172 -0.67 -12.48 -11.70
N ILE A 173 -1.47 -12.60 -10.64
CA ILE A 173 -2.11 -13.87 -10.26
C ILE A 173 -2.99 -14.39 -11.38
N ALA A 174 -3.79 -13.52 -12.01
CA ALA A 174 -4.66 -13.89 -13.12
C ALA A 174 -3.86 -14.46 -14.29
N LYS A 175 -2.82 -13.75 -14.72
CA LYS A 175 -1.94 -14.16 -15.81
C LYS A 175 -1.23 -15.49 -15.54
N GLN A 176 -0.74 -15.71 -14.32
CA GLN A 176 0.08 -16.87 -14.01
C GLN A 176 -0.73 -18.11 -13.62
N ILE A 177 -1.89 -17.93 -13.00
CA ILE A 177 -2.69 -19.04 -12.46
C ILE A 177 -4.04 -19.13 -13.16
N LEU A 178 -4.84 -18.06 -13.17
CA LEU A 178 -6.24 -18.18 -13.57
C LEU A 178 -6.40 -18.40 -15.08
N GLU A 179 -5.74 -17.57 -15.89
CA GLU A 179 -5.86 -17.59 -17.35
C GLU A 179 -5.40 -18.93 -17.97
N PRO A 180 -4.24 -19.53 -17.59
CA PRO A 180 -3.84 -20.83 -18.12
C PRO A 180 -4.83 -21.95 -17.78
N ASN A 181 -5.38 -21.95 -16.56
CA ASN A 181 -6.35 -22.96 -16.14
C ASN A 181 -7.68 -22.80 -16.88
N LEU A 182 -8.14 -21.58 -17.11
CA LEU A 182 -9.35 -21.32 -17.90
C LEU A 182 -9.21 -21.80 -19.35
N VAL A 183 -8.05 -21.59 -19.98
CA VAL A 183 -7.76 -22.10 -21.33
C VAL A 183 -7.78 -23.63 -21.34
N ALA A 184 -7.09 -24.27 -20.40
CA ALA A 184 -7.03 -25.74 -20.31
C ALA A 184 -8.42 -26.37 -20.10
N MET A 185 -9.25 -25.78 -19.22
CA MET A 185 -10.62 -26.23 -18.98
C MET A 185 -11.47 -26.13 -20.24
N ARG A 186 -11.34 -25.03 -20.99
CA ARG A 186 -12.10 -24.85 -22.23
C ARG A 186 -11.70 -25.87 -23.30
N SER A 187 -10.42 -26.12 -23.50
CA SER A 187 -9.95 -27.15 -24.42
C SER A 187 -10.45 -28.55 -24.04
N ALA A 188 -10.52 -28.88 -22.74
CA ALA A 188 -11.07 -30.16 -22.28
C ALA A 188 -12.57 -30.30 -22.59
N LEU A 189 -13.34 -29.22 -22.40
CA LEU A 189 -14.76 -29.18 -22.73
C LEU A 189 -15.00 -29.35 -24.24
N ASP A 190 -14.23 -28.67 -25.07
CA ASP A 190 -14.35 -28.75 -26.53
C ASP A 190 -14.05 -30.18 -27.03
N GLN A 191 -12.98 -30.82 -26.53
CA GLN A 191 -12.64 -32.21 -26.86
C GLN A 191 -13.69 -33.23 -26.39
N SER A 192 -14.34 -32.98 -25.25
CA SER A 192 -15.43 -33.84 -24.76
C SER A 192 -16.69 -33.73 -25.62
N THR A 193 -16.93 -32.56 -26.21
CA THR A 193 -18.09 -32.29 -27.07
C THR A 193 -17.89 -32.87 -28.47
N GLU A 194 -16.67 -32.86 -29.01
CA GLU A 194 -16.34 -33.52 -30.28
C GLU A 194 -16.42 -35.05 -30.18
N LYS A 195 -16.01 -35.65 -29.05
CA LYS A 195 -16.13 -37.11 -28.83
C LYS A 195 -17.56 -37.60 -28.60
N ALA A 196 -18.48 -36.69 -28.25
CA ALA A 196 -19.89 -37.00 -28.03
C ALA A 196 -20.76 -36.84 -29.30
N LYS A 197 -20.19 -36.34 -30.39
CA LYS A 197 -20.81 -36.29 -31.72
C LYS A 197 -20.32 -37.46 -32.57
#